data_AF-A0A920NPU8-F1
#
_entry.id   AF-A0A920NPU8-F1
#
_cell.length_a   1.000
_cell.length_b   1.000
_cell.length_c   1.000
_cell.angle_alpha   90.00
_cell.angle_beta   90.00
_cell.angle_gamma   90.00
#
_symmetry.space_group_name_H-M   'P 1'
#
loop_
_entity.id
_entity.type
_entity.pdbx_description
1 polymer ?
#
loop_
_entity_poly.entity_id
_entity_poly.type
_entity_poly.pdbx_seq_one_letter_code
_entity_poly.pdbx_strand_id
1 'polypeptide(L)'
;MKDSKGDPPVEVTTSSKGVTFEISGDFSFGSGSAGISPGLKKLLSEKIVPEIKNSIFKLKLQGIQIAMLPKAYQKRFPSNWGYLRHVAQQW
;
A
#
# COMPACT_ATOMS: atom_id res chain seq x y z
N MET A 1 17.44 24.33 12.47
CA MET A 1 17.58 23.03 11.78
C MET A 1 16.17 22.48 11.59
N LYS A 2 15.69 22.32 10.35
CA LYS A 2 14.41 21.66 10.07
C LYS A 2 14.67 20.16 10.12
N ASP A 3 14.07 19.45 11.07
CA ASP A 3 14.11 18.00 11.16
C ASP A 3 13.77 17.39 9.80
N SER A 4 14.74 16.70 9.19
CA SER A 4 14.61 16.04 7.89
C SER A 4 13.86 14.71 8.01
N LYS A 5 12.79 14.68 8.81
CA LYS A 5 11.84 13.56 8.79
C LYS A 5 10.95 13.81 7.58
N GLY A 6 11.23 13.12 6.48
CA GLY A 6 10.32 13.07 5.33
C GLY A 6 8.91 12.68 5.78
N ASP A 7 7.93 12.94 4.93
CA ASP A 7 6.52 12.67 5.22
C ASP A 7 6.31 11.27 5.82
N PRO A 8 5.44 11.15 6.83
CA PRO A 8 5.17 9.86 7.46
C PRO A 8 4.68 8.87 6.40
N PRO A 9 5.15 7.61 6.44
CA PRO A 9 4.84 6.62 5.39
C PRO A 9 3.36 6.17 5.40
N VAL A 10 2.57 6.62 6.38
CA VAL A 10 1.17 6.26 6.57
C VAL A 10 0.39 7.52 6.95
N GLU A 11 -0.68 7.78 6.22
CA GLU A 11 -1.70 8.77 6.58
C GLU A 11 -2.99 8.07 7.00
N VAL A 12 -3.63 8.58 8.04
CA VAL A 12 -4.87 8.02 8.60
C VAL A 12 -5.96 9.08 8.53
N THR A 13 -7.01 8.78 7.76
CA THR A 13 -8.19 9.63 7.66
C THR A 13 -9.38 8.93 8.30
N THR A 14 -10.05 9.60 9.23
CA THR A 14 -11.28 9.08 9.85
C THR A 14 -12.49 9.86 9.35
N SER A 15 -13.56 9.14 9.03
CA SER A 15 -14.83 9.73 8.60
C SER A 15 -16.01 8.93 9.15
N SER A 16 -17.23 9.45 8.96
CA SER A 16 -18.46 8.71 9.27
C SER A 16 -18.62 7.42 8.45
N LYS A 17 -17.87 7.26 7.36
CA LYS A 17 -17.88 6.05 6.51
C LYS A 17 -16.81 5.02 6.92
N GLY A 18 -15.95 5.36 7.88
CA GLY A 18 -14.88 4.49 8.37
C GLY A 18 -13.51 5.16 8.37
N VAL A 19 -12.49 4.33 8.55
CA VAL A 19 -11.08 4.72 8.62
C VAL A 19 -10.37 4.32 7.32
N THR A 20 -9.67 5.27 6.71
CA THR A 20 -8.82 5.04 5.53
C THR A 20 -7.37 5.16 5.94
N PHE A 21 -6.58 4.13 5.63
CA PHE A 21 -5.14 4.13 5.75
C PHE A 21 -4.54 4.28 4.35
N GLU A 22 -3.84 5.38 4.11
CA GLU A 22 -3.06 5.57 2.89
C GLU A 22 -1.59 5.32 3.22
N ILE A 23 -0.96 4.37 2.53
CA ILE A 23 0.42 3.98 2.79
C ILE A 23 1.25 4.34 1.56
N SER A 24 2.32 5.09 1.78
CA SER A 24 3.22 5.54 0.72
C SER A 24 3.74 4.36 -0.11
N GLY A 25 3.74 4.50 -1.43
CA GLY A 25 4.26 3.51 -2.36
C GLY A 25 5.74 3.19 -2.14
N ASP A 26 6.56 4.20 -1.85
CA ASP A 26 8.01 4.04 -1.63
C ASP A 26 8.34 3.29 -0.34
N PHE A 27 7.48 3.43 0.68
CA PHE A 27 7.56 2.61 1.88
C PHE A 27 7.06 1.19 1.61
N SER A 28 6.03 1.06 0.77
CA SER A 28 5.31 -0.17 0.54
C SER A 28 6.06 -1.15 -0.36
N PHE A 29 6.71 -0.64 -1.40
CA PHE A 29 7.23 -1.44 -2.49
C PHE A 29 8.58 -0.90 -2.97
N GLY A 30 9.45 -1.78 -3.46
CA GLY A 30 10.63 -1.36 -4.21
C GLY A 30 10.23 -0.70 -5.54
N SER A 31 11.02 0.26 -6.04
CA SER A 31 10.70 0.96 -7.29
C SER A 31 10.42 -0.01 -8.45
N GLY A 32 9.23 0.13 -9.05
CA GLY A 32 8.71 -0.75 -10.11
C GLY A 32 8.23 -2.13 -9.64
N SER A 33 8.52 -2.54 -8.43
CA SER A 33 8.26 -3.90 -7.94
C SER A 33 6.91 -4.02 -7.25
N ALA A 34 6.23 -5.15 -7.44
CA ALA A 34 5.10 -5.56 -6.59
C ALA A 34 5.56 -6.23 -5.28
N GLY A 35 6.88 -6.36 -5.07
CA GLY A 35 7.44 -6.98 -3.88
C GLY A 35 7.22 -6.10 -2.64
N ILE A 36 6.45 -6.62 -1.70
CA ILE A 36 6.15 -5.98 -0.41
C ILE A 36 7.47 -5.76 0.35
N SER A 37 7.70 -4.54 0.82
CA SER A 37 8.86 -4.23 1.63
C SER A 37 8.79 -4.92 3.01
N PRO A 38 9.94 -5.23 3.64
CA PRO A 38 9.95 -5.75 5.01
C PRO A 38 9.24 -4.80 6.00
N GLY A 39 9.35 -3.48 5.77
CA GLY A 39 8.69 -2.46 6.59
C GLY A 39 7.17 -2.53 6.50
N LEU A 40 6.64 -2.65 5.28
CA LEU A 40 5.21 -2.81 5.05
C LEU A 40 4.67 -4.10 5.65
N LYS A 41 5.39 -5.22 5.47
CA LYS A 41 5.01 -6.51 6.07
C LYS A 41 4.92 -6.43 7.59
N LYS A 42 5.90 -5.77 8.22
CA LYS A 42 5.93 -5.57 9.68
C LYS A 42 4.77 -4.70 10.15
N LEU A 43 4.53 -3.56 9.50
CA LEU A 43 3.42 -2.67 9.81
C LEU A 43 2.07 -3.39 9.72
N LEU A 44 1.86 -4.14 8.64
CA LEU A 44 0.59 -4.82 8.42
C LEU A 44 0.37 -5.95 9.44
N SER A 45 1.37 -6.79 9.69
CA SER A 45 1.25 -7.91 10.61
C SER A 45 1.15 -7.51 12.09
N GLU A 46 1.93 -6.51 12.52
CA GLU A 46 2.04 -6.15 13.94
C GLU A 46 1.04 -5.09 14.38
N LYS A 47 0.54 -4.26 13.46
CA LYS A 47 -0.32 -3.12 13.80
C LYS A 47 -1.69 -3.19 13.14
N ILE A 48 -1.75 -3.36 11.83
CA ILE A 48 -3.02 -3.16 11.10
C ILE A 48 -3.91 -4.42 11.14
N VAL A 49 -3.36 -5.61 10.89
CA VAL A 49 -4.13 -6.87 10.89
C VAL A 49 -4.78 -7.17 12.24
N PRO A 50 -4.12 -6.99 13.40
CA PRO A 50 -4.77 -7.20 14.71
C PRO A 50 -6.00 -6.31 14.92
N GLU A 51 -5.94 -5.05 14.51
CA GLU A 51 -7.05 -4.09 14.63
C GLU A 51 -8.21 -4.46 13.69
N ILE A 52 -7.91 -4.86 12.45
CA ILE A 52 -8.92 -5.30 11.49
C ILE A 52 -9.64 -6.56 11.94
N LYS A 53 -8.92 -7.55 12.51
CA LYS A 53 -9.53 -8.81 12.96
C LYS A 53 -10.58 -8.62 14.06
N ASN A 54 -10.47 -7.53 14.82
CA ASN A 54 -11.43 -7.17 15.85
C ASN A 54 -12.52 -6.21 15.34
N SER A 55 -12.47 -5.82 14.06
CA SER A 55 -13.39 -4.86 13.47
C SER A 55 -14.61 -5.54 12.85
N ILE A 56 -15.79 -4.96 13.08
CA ILE A 56 -17.05 -5.36 12.44
C ILE A 56 -17.20 -4.79 11.02
N PHE A 57 -16.29 -3.90 10.60
CA PHE A 57 -16.35 -3.23 9.30
C PHE A 57 -15.69 -4.08 8.20
N LYS A 58 -16.27 -4.03 6.99
CA LYS A 58 -15.70 -4.69 5.81
C LYS A 58 -14.44 -3.94 5.34
N LEU A 59 -13.37 -4.68 5.09
CA LEU A 59 -12.12 -4.14 4.54
C LEU A 59 -12.23 -3.92 3.02
N LYS A 60 -11.71 -2.80 2.52
CA LYS A 60 -11.48 -2.57 1.10
C LYS A 60 -10.01 -2.19 0.87
N LEU A 61 -9.32 -2.95 0.02
CA LEU A 61 -7.98 -2.63 -0.43
C LEU A 61 -8.04 -1.94 -1.79
N GLN A 62 -7.29 -0.85 -1.95
CA GLN A 62 -7.18 -0.11 -3.20
C GLN A 62 -5.71 0.24 -3.43
N GLY A 63 -5.18 -0.08 -4.61
CA GLY A 63 -3.88 0.39 -5.05
C GLY A 63 -4.04 1.53 -6.04
N ILE A 64 -3.36 2.65 -5.81
CA ILE A 64 -3.32 3.80 -6.71
C ILE A 64 -1.90 3.89 -7.26
N GLN A 65 -1.77 3.90 -8.59
CA GLN A 65 -0.49 4.12 -9.25
C GLN A 65 -0.62 5.31 -10.20
N ILE A 66 0.12 6.38 -9.91
CA ILE A 66 0.01 7.69 -10.57
C ILE A 66 0.87 7.76 -11.85
N ALA A 67 1.72 6.76 -12.13
CA ALA A 67 2.68 6.76 -13.25
C ALA A 67 2.70 5.45 -14.06
N MET A 68 3.11 5.52 -15.33
CA MET A 68 3.31 4.36 -16.22
C MET A 68 4.26 3.34 -15.57
N LEU A 69 3.93 2.05 -15.69
CA LEU A 69 4.80 0.95 -15.26
C LEU A 69 6.21 1.09 -15.86
N PRO A 70 7.30 0.86 -15.10
CA PRO A 70 8.63 0.79 -15.69
C PRO A 70 8.70 -0.32 -16.75
N LYS A 71 9.49 -0.13 -17.82
CA LYS A 71 9.59 -1.07 -18.96
C LYS A 71 9.83 -2.53 -18.56
N ALA A 72 10.56 -2.76 -17.47
CA ALA A 72 10.80 -4.10 -16.91
C ALA A 72 9.51 -4.83 -16.50
N TYR A 73 8.52 -4.09 -16.00
CA TYR A 73 7.25 -4.62 -15.52
C TYR A 73 6.15 -4.57 -16.57
N GLN A 74 6.25 -3.71 -17.58
CA GLN A 74 5.34 -3.69 -18.73
C GLN A 74 5.29 -5.04 -19.46
N LYS A 75 6.41 -5.78 -19.50
CA LYS A 75 6.46 -7.14 -20.09
C LYS A 75 5.64 -8.16 -19.30
N ARG A 76 5.51 -8.00 -17.98
CA ARG A 76 4.82 -8.94 -17.09
C ARG A 76 3.37 -8.52 -16.81
N PHE A 77 3.12 -7.21 -16.81
CA PHE A 77 1.81 -6.61 -16.60
C PHE A 77 1.53 -5.67 -17.78
N PRO A 78 0.80 -6.13 -18.81
CA PRO A 78 0.54 -5.35 -20.02
C PRO A 78 -0.35 -4.12 -19.76
N SER A 79 -0.91 -3.99 -18.56
CA SER A 79 -1.64 -2.80 -18.11
C SER A 79 -1.45 -2.57 -16.61
N ASN A 80 -1.64 -1.33 -16.18
CA ASN A 80 -1.63 -0.95 -14.76
C ASN A 80 -2.65 -1.78 -13.95
N TRP A 81 -3.78 -2.17 -14.55
CA TRP A 81 -4.80 -3.02 -13.93
C TRP A 81 -4.28 -4.42 -13.57
N GLY A 82 -3.50 -5.04 -14.45
CA GLY A 82 -2.92 -6.35 -14.20
C GLY A 82 -1.95 -6.34 -13.01
N TYR A 83 -1.16 -5.27 -12.92
CA TYR A 83 -0.24 -5.04 -11.80
C TYR A 83 -0.98 -4.83 -10.48
N LEU A 84 -1.98 -3.93 -10.45
CA LEU A 84 -2.78 -3.65 -9.26
C LEU A 84 -3.53 -4.89 -8.75
N ARG A 85 -4.08 -5.71 -9.66
CA ARG A 85 -4.72 -6.98 -9.28
C ARG A 85 -3.73 -7.97 -8.68
N HIS A 86 -2.53 -8.07 -9.23
CA HIS A 86 -1.50 -8.97 -8.70
C HIS A 86 -1.05 -8.57 -7.30
N VAL A 87 -0.86 -7.28 -7.05
CA VAL A 87 -0.55 -6.75 -5.70
C VAL A 87 -1.68 -7.06 -4.71
N ALA A 88 -2.94 -6.88 -5.13
CA ALA A 88 -4.09 -7.16 -4.27
C ALA A 88 -4.28 -8.64 -3.92
N GLN A 89 -3.77 -9.58 -4.74
CA GLN A 89 -3.86 -11.03 -4.51
C GLN A 89 -2.73 -11.60 -3.64
N GLN A 90 -1.72 -10.81 -3.29
CA GLN A 90 -0.62 -11.20 -2.39
C GLN A 90 -1.00 -11.02 -0.90
N TRP A 91 -2.27 -10.71 -0.63
CA TRP A 91 -2.90 -10.45 0.66
C TRP A 91 -4.18 -11.28 0.81
#